data_AF-A0A3B4DT81-F1
#
_entry.id   AF-A0A3B4DT81-F1
#
_cell.length_a   1.000
_cell.length_b   1.000
_cell.length_c   1.000
_cell.angle_alpha   90.00
_cell.angle_beta   90.00
_cell.angle_gamma   90.00
#
_symmetry.space_group_name_H-M   'P 1'
#
loop_
_entity.id
_entity.type
_entity.pdbx_description
1 polymer ?
#
loop_
_entity_poly.entity_id
_entity_poly.type
_entity_poly.pdbx_seq_one_letter_code
_entity_poly.pdbx_strand_id
1 'polypeptide(L)'
;MWVHHTHCKRILVLANETEKALTLVNTEMAAIRQAVLQNRMALDLLLAKEGGVCKVLNTSCCFSLPDYYRNMSDLIAHMRASIQIKGGKCHGNVFNSVEICLLSYYAQ
;
A
#
# COMPACT_ATOMS: atom_id res chain seq x y z
N MET A 1 -29.56 -17.26 -9.39
CA MET A 1 -28.79 -17.73 -8.22
C MET A 1 -27.29 -17.97 -8.50
N TRP A 2 -26.85 -18.35 -9.71
CA TRP A 2 -25.43 -18.66 -10.00
C TRP A 2 -24.51 -17.45 -10.26
N VAL A 3 -25.07 -16.35 -10.79
CA VAL A 3 -24.31 -15.13 -11.16
C VAL A 3 -23.62 -14.50 -9.95
N HIS A 4 -24.31 -14.41 -8.81
CA HIS A 4 -23.79 -13.83 -7.56
C HIS A 4 -22.54 -14.56 -7.01
N HIS A 5 -22.44 -15.87 -7.24
CA HIS A 5 -21.30 -16.67 -6.77
C HIS A 5 -20.05 -16.50 -7.66
N THR A 6 -20.25 -16.29 -8.96
CA THR A 6 -19.16 -16.10 -9.93
C THR A 6 -18.46 -14.76 -9.77
N HIS A 7 -19.21 -13.68 -9.48
CA HIS A 7 -18.63 -12.35 -9.27
C HIS A 7 -17.74 -12.30 -8.03
N CYS A 8 -18.14 -12.94 -6.93
CA CYS A 8 -17.32 -12.92 -5.73
C CYS A 8 -16.01 -13.70 -5.88
N LYS A 9 -16.03 -14.85 -6.57
CA LYS A 9 -14.78 -15.58 -6.88
C LYS A 9 -13.80 -14.72 -7.67
N ARG A 10 -14.29 -13.95 -8.65
CA ARG A 10 -13.44 -13.04 -9.44
C ARG A 10 -12.86 -11.91 -8.59
N ILE A 11 -13.66 -11.33 -7.70
CA ILE A 11 -13.20 -10.28 -6.77
C ILE A 11 -12.12 -10.82 -5.83
N LEU A 12 -12.28 -12.04 -5.31
CA LEU A 12 -11.28 -12.66 -4.43
C LEU A 12 -9.95 -12.91 -5.16
N VAL A 13 -10.01 -13.41 -6.39
CA VAL A 13 -8.82 -13.59 -7.22
C VAL A 13 -8.15 -12.24 -7.50
N LEU A 14 -8.93 -11.23 -7.89
CA LEU A 14 -8.41 -9.88 -8.12
C LEU A 14 -7.75 -9.30 -6.86
N ALA A 15 -8.37 -9.44 -5.69
CA ALA A 15 -7.81 -8.98 -4.42
C ALA A 15 -6.49 -9.68 -4.08
N ASN A 16 -6.41 -11.00 -4.30
CA ASN A 16 -5.19 -11.77 -4.10
C ASN A 16 -4.06 -11.35 -5.06
N GLU A 17 -4.37 -11.14 -6.34
CA GLU A 17 -3.36 -10.67 -7.31
C GLU A 17 -2.94 -9.21 -7.03
N THR A 18 -3.86 -8.37 -6.56
CA THR A 18 -3.57 -6.98 -6.15
C THR A 18 -2.66 -6.93 -4.92
N GLU A 19 -2.90 -7.79 -3.93
CA GLU A 19 -2.05 -7.91 -2.73
C GLU A 19 -0.62 -8.32 -3.10
N LYS A 20 -0.47 -9.30 -4.00
CA LYS A 20 0.86 -9.71 -4.51
C LYS A 20 1.55 -8.57 -5.27
N ALA A 21 0.84 -7.90 -6.17
CA ALA A 21 1.38 -6.79 -6.94
C ALA A 21 1.87 -5.66 -6.01
N LEU A 22 1.07 -5.32 -5.00
CA LEU A 22 1.44 -4.30 -4.02
C LEU A 22 2.65 -4.73 -3.16
N THR A 23 2.77 -6.01 -2.83
CA THR A 23 3.96 -6.57 -2.15
C THR A 23 5.24 -6.39 -2.98
N LEU A 24 5.17 -6.68 -4.28
CA LEU A 24 6.31 -6.52 -5.19
C LEU A 24 6.70 -5.05 -5.32
N VAL A 25 5.73 -4.17 -5.59
CA VAL A 25 5.97 -2.73 -5.70
C VAL A 25 6.55 -2.16 -4.40
N ASN A 26 6.05 -2.58 -3.24
CA ASN A 26 6.54 -2.11 -1.95
C ASN A 26 8.01 -2.53 -1.71
N THR A 27 8.37 -3.72 -2.16
CA THR A 27 9.74 -4.24 -2.10
C THR A 27 10.67 -3.44 -3.01
N GLU A 28 10.25 -3.17 -4.25
CA GLU A 28 10.99 -2.34 -5.18
C GLU A 28 11.17 -0.90 -4.65
N MET A 29 10.13 -0.31 -4.06
CA MET A 29 10.20 1.02 -3.45
C MET A 29 11.23 1.10 -2.32
N ALA A 30 11.33 0.06 -1.49
CA ALA A 30 12.35 0.00 -0.45
C ALA A 30 13.78 -0.03 -1.04
N ALA A 31 14.00 -0.80 -2.11
CA ALA A 31 15.29 -0.87 -2.81
C ALA A 31 15.65 0.45 -3.51
N ILE A 32 14.70 1.06 -4.23
CA ILE A 32 14.87 2.35 -4.91
C ILE A 32 15.22 3.43 -3.89
N ARG A 33 14.52 3.47 -2.74
CA ARG A 33 14.83 4.42 -1.66
C ARG A 33 16.29 4.31 -1.21
N GLN A 34 16.78 3.08 -0.97
CA GLN A 34 18.16 2.87 -0.58
C GLN A 34 19.14 3.35 -1.65
N ALA A 35 18.90 2.99 -2.91
CA ALA A 35 19.73 3.43 -4.04
C ALA A 35 19.74 4.96 -4.18
N VAL A 36 18.60 5.63 -4.03
CA VAL A 36 18.49 7.09 -4.09
C VAL A 36 19.26 7.76 -2.96
N LEU A 37 19.18 7.24 -1.73
CA LEU A 37 19.94 7.76 -0.58
C LEU A 37 21.45 7.55 -0.77
N GLN A 38 21.87 6.39 -1.26
CA GLN A 38 23.28 6.13 -1.58
C GLN A 38 23.79 7.04 -2.70
N ASN A 39 23.02 7.21 -3.76
CA ASN A 39 23.36 8.12 -4.86
C ASN A 39 23.47 9.56 -4.38
N ARG A 40 22.56 10.02 -3.50
CA ARG A 40 22.65 11.35 -2.89
C ARG A 40 23.96 11.50 -2.11
N MET A 41 24.30 10.53 -1.26
CA MET A 41 25.54 10.56 -0.48
C MET A 41 26.78 10.57 -1.38
N ALA A 42 26.81 9.74 -2.42
CA ALA A 42 27.91 9.70 -3.38
C ALA A 42 28.06 11.03 -4.12
N LEU A 43 26.95 11.64 -4.55
CA LEU A 43 26.98 12.95 -5.21
C LEU A 43 27.43 14.07 -4.27
N ASP A 44 27.00 14.07 -3.01
CA ASP A 44 27.45 15.04 -2.01
C ASP A 44 28.95 14.87 -1.69
N LEU A 45 29.47 13.64 -1.69
CA LEU A 45 30.90 13.38 -1.56
C LEU A 45 31.69 13.90 -2.78
N LEU A 46 31.20 13.62 -3.99
CA LEU A 46 31.84 14.10 -5.22
C LEU A 46 31.85 15.63 -5.31
N LEU A 47 30.81 16.28 -4.81
CA LEU A 47 30.64 17.75 -4.81
C LEU A 47 31.07 18.39 -3.49
N ALA A 48 31.85 17.69 -2.65
CA ALA A 48 32.20 18.16 -1.32
C ALA A 48 32.95 19.50 -1.35
N LYS A 49 33.76 19.75 -2.40
CA LYS A 49 34.50 21.03 -2.56
C LYS A 49 33.58 22.18 -2.97
N GLU A 50 32.52 21.87 -3.71
CA GLU A 50 31.50 22.81 -4.19
C GLU A 50 30.39 23.03 -3.15
N GLY A 51 30.46 22.37 -1.99
CA GLY A 51 29.48 22.47 -0.91
C GLY A 51 28.30 21.51 -1.02
N GLY A 52 28.42 20.46 -1.83
CA GLY A 52 27.41 19.42 -2.02
C GLY A 52 26.35 19.76 -3.07
N VAL A 53 25.46 18.81 -3.33
CA VAL A 53 24.42 18.90 -4.38
C VAL A 53 23.52 20.11 -4.18
N CYS A 54 23.11 20.39 -2.93
CA CYS A 54 22.23 21.52 -2.62
C CYS A 54 22.86 22.88 -2.95
N LYS A 55 24.17 23.03 -2.69
CA LYS A 55 24.91 24.27 -2.94
C LYS A 55 25.11 24.48 -4.45
N VAL A 56 25.46 23.42 -5.17
CA VAL A 56 25.65 23.44 -6.62
C VAL A 56 24.35 23.77 -7.35
N LEU A 57 23.22 23.21 -6.93
CA LEU A 57 21.91 23.47 -7.55
C LEU A 57 21.26 24.78 -7.08
N ASN A 58 21.86 25.47 -6.11
CA ASN A 58 21.30 26.67 -5.46
C ASN A 58 19.86 26.45 -4.95
N THR A 59 19.59 25.27 -4.39
CA THR A 59 18.28 24.89 -3.83
C THR A 59 18.34 24.77 -2.32
N SER A 60 17.20 24.95 -1.63
CA SER A 60 17.12 24.68 -0.19
C SER A 60 17.46 23.22 0.11
N CYS A 61 18.28 22.99 1.14
CA CYS A 61 18.75 21.66 1.47
C CYS A 61 17.81 20.99 2.46
N CYS A 62 16.86 20.21 1.94
CA CYS A 62 16.03 19.31 2.72
C CYS A 62 15.66 18.12 1.85
N PHE A 63 16.49 17.06 1.90
CA PHE A 63 16.23 15.83 1.16
C PHE A 63 15.64 14.79 2.11
N SER A 64 14.31 14.84 2.27
CA SER A 64 13.57 13.83 3.01
C SER A 64 12.79 12.97 2.03
N LEU A 65 13.09 11.68 1.98
CA LEU A 65 12.16 10.73 1.39
C LEU A 65 11.26 10.23 2.54
N PRO A 66 9.94 10.30 2.43
CA PRO A 66 9.05 9.71 3.43
C PRO A 66 9.12 8.17 3.40
N ASP A 67 9.03 7.53 4.57
CA ASP A 67 9.13 6.06 4.74
C ASP A 67 7.78 5.34 4.54
N TYR A 68 7.00 5.73 3.52
CA TYR A 68 5.65 5.18 3.29
C TYR A 68 5.63 3.69 2.96
N TYR A 69 6.75 3.12 2.51
CA TYR A 69 6.83 1.68 2.25
C TYR A 69 6.56 0.83 3.50
N ARG A 70 6.83 1.35 4.71
CA ARG A 70 6.49 0.69 5.97
C ARG A 70 4.98 0.65 6.19
N ASN A 71 4.32 1.79 6.00
CA ASN A 71 2.86 1.88 6.10
C ASN A 71 2.18 0.97 5.06
N MET A 72 2.77 0.84 3.86
CA MET A 72 2.28 -0.10 2.85
C MET A 72 2.44 -1.55 3.29
N SER A 73 3.55 -1.94 3.95
CA SER A 73 3.70 -3.29 4.52
C SER A 73 2.56 -3.64 5.49
N ASP A 74 2.19 -2.71 6.37
CA ASP A 74 1.10 -2.91 7.33
C ASP A 74 -0.25 -3.04 6.62
N LEU A 75 -0.49 -2.21 5.61
CA LEU A 75 -1.72 -2.28 4.79
C LEU A 75 -1.81 -3.59 4.01
N ILE A 76 -0.71 -4.06 3.41
CA ILE A 76 -0.64 -5.34 2.70
C ILE A 76 -0.91 -6.49 3.69
N ALA A 77 -0.34 -6.44 4.90
CA ALA A 77 -0.59 -7.44 5.93
C ALA A 77 -2.08 -7.48 6.33
N HIS A 78 -2.71 -6.32 6.46
CA HIS A 78 -4.14 -6.21 6.69
C HIS A 78 -4.98 -6.75 5.51
N MET A 79 -4.59 -6.44 4.26
CA MET A 79 -5.22 -7.01 3.06
C MET A 79 -5.12 -8.53 3.04
N ARG A 80 -3.95 -9.08 3.33
CA ARG A 80 -3.71 -10.53 3.42
C ARG A 80 -4.60 -11.17 4.47
N ALA A 81 -4.70 -10.59 5.67
CA ALA A 81 -5.59 -11.08 6.71
C ALA A 81 -7.06 -11.08 6.26
N SER A 82 -7.48 -10.03 5.55
CA SER A 82 -8.84 -9.90 5.01
C SER A 82 -9.15 -10.93 3.91
N ILE A 83 -8.16 -11.26 3.06
CA ILE A 83 -8.27 -12.29 2.01
C ILE A 83 -8.27 -13.70 2.61
N GLN A 84 -7.53 -13.94 3.70
CA GLN A 84 -7.36 -15.25 4.34
C GLN A 84 -8.46 -15.67 5.31
N ILE A 85 -9.54 -14.89 5.47
CA ILE A 85 -10.77 -15.37 6.13
C ILE A 85 -11.38 -16.49 5.26
N LYS A 86 -10.82 -17.70 5.41
CA LYS A 86 -11.19 -18.90 4.68
C LYS A 86 -12.57 -19.36 5.13
N GLY A 87 -13.47 -19.56 4.17
CA GLY A 87 -14.68 -20.37 4.38
C GLY A 87 -15.94 -19.61 4.80
N GLY A 88 -15.89 -18.29 5.03
CA GLY A 88 -17.09 -17.47 4.94
C GLY A 88 -17.52 -17.44 3.48
N LYS A 89 -18.61 -18.11 3.12
CA LYS A 89 -19.26 -17.95 1.82
C LYS A 89 -19.29 -16.45 1.51
N CYS A 90 -19.05 -16.06 0.27
CA CYS A 90 -19.52 -14.78 -0.22
C CYS A 90 -21.05 -14.74 -0.08
N HIS A 91 -21.55 -14.53 1.13
CA HIS A 91 -22.89 -14.07 1.35
C HIS A 91 -22.89 -12.67 0.77
N GLY A 92 -23.76 -12.45 -0.21
CA GLY A 92 -24.01 -11.10 -0.69
C GLY A 92 -24.32 -10.26 0.52
N ASN A 93 -23.41 -9.32 0.80
CA ASN A 93 -23.64 -7.96 1.25
C ASN A 93 -22.25 -7.29 1.30
N VAL A 94 -21.71 -6.99 0.11
CA VAL A 94 -20.62 -5.99 -0.05
C VAL A 94 -21.20 -4.57 -0.07
N PHE A 95 -22.51 -4.42 0.12
CA PHE A 95 -23.15 -3.14 0.39
C PHE A 95 -23.81 -3.20 1.77
N ASN A 96 -23.18 -2.53 2.73
CA ASN A 96 -23.80 -1.61 3.69
C ASN A 96 -23.21 -1.75 5.10
N SER A 97 -22.11 -1.03 5.33
CA SER A 97 -21.84 -0.45 6.67
C SER A 97 -22.94 0.55 7.09
N VAL A 98 -23.94 0.81 6.26
CA VAL A 98 -25.08 1.71 6.53
C VAL A 98 -26.37 0.96 6.95
N GLU A 99 -26.50 -0.35 6.71
CA GLU A 99 -27.74 -1.11 7.03
C GLU A 99 -27.69 -1.82 8.39
N ILE A 100 -26.50 -2.05 8.96
CA ILE A 100 -26.39 -2.64 10.29
C ILE A 100 -26.93 -1.68 11.38
N CYS A 101 -26.88 -0.37 11.17
CA CYS A 101 -27.47 0.59 12.12
C CYS A 101 -29.00 0.68 12.05
N LEU A 102 -29.65 0.26 10.95
CA LEU A 102 -31.11 0.39 10.79
C LEU A 102 -31.89 -0.74 11.48
N LEU A 103 -31.28 -1.92 11.66
CA LEU A 103 -31.93 -3.05 12.32
C LEU A 103 -31.94 -2.97 13.86
N SER A 104 -31.17 -2.05 14.45
CA SER A 104 -31.24 -1.77 15.89
C SER A 104 -32.39 -0.83 16.27
N TYR A 105 -33.02 -0.16 15.30
CA TYR A 105 -34.06 0.86 15.55
C TYR A 105 -35.49 0.28 15.55
N TYR A 106 -35.69 -0.96 15.09
CA TYR A 106 -37.00 -1.61 14.95
C TYR A 106 -37.20 -2.85 15.86
N ALA A 107 -36.39 -2.97 16.91
CA ALA A 107 -36.53 -3.98 17.95
C ALA A 107 -36.90 -3.35 19.31
N GLN A 108 -37.92 -2.47 19.31
CA GLN A 108 -38.60 -1.98 20.51
C GLN A 108 -40.12 -2.10 20.32
#